data_AF-A0A7C4FHQ0-F1
#
_entry.id   AF-A0A7C4FHQ0-F1
#
_cell.length_a   1.000
_cell.length_b   1.000
_cell.length_c   1.000
_cell.angle_alpha   90.00
_cell.angle_beta   90.00
_cell.angle_gamma   90.00
#
_symmetry.space_group_name_H-M   'P 1'
#
loop_
_entity.id
_entity.type
_entity.pdbx_description
1 polymer ?
#
loop_
_entity_poly.entity_id
_entity_poly.type
_entity_poly.pdbx_seq_one_letter_code
_entity_poly.pdbx_strand_id
1 'polypeptide(L)'
;MTDKIAVLIERLLACDPKTAKKYLEPLLLKLEELEGDQYFQELLLSLKRRARNLLEDLRHSRSSKLREDWLRLAAYDLEEVRRELLHLQELLREGKVKTREPEPERLLREIYQEGGMSEATWLMVTNHPSLSKCQSGEARKTLLRLSSLLQELRRIRNG
;
A
#
# COMPACT_ATOMS: atom_id res chain seq x y z
N MET A 1 2.60 -10.61 -1.89
CA MET A 1 2.44 -9.16 -1.56
C MET A 1 2.03 -9.00 -0.09
N THR A 2 1.09 -9.82 0.35
CA THR A 2 0.66 -10.04 1.74
C THR A 2 1.81 -10.30 2.73
N ASP A 3 2.86 -11.02 2.35
CA ASP A 3 4.01 -11.28 3.26
C ASP A 3 4.72 -9.99 3.69
N LYS A 4 4.82 -9.00 2.80
CA LYS A 4 5.41 -7.69 3.14
C LYS A 4 4.51 -6.89 4.07
N ILE A 5 3.19 -7.07 3.99
CA ILE A 5 2.21 -6.43 4.87
C ILE A 5 2.30 -7.05 6.26
N ALA A 6 2.33 -8.39 6.34
CA ALA A 6 2.49 -9.13 7.59
C ALA A 6 3.77 -8.71 8.34
N VAL A 7 4.91 -8.64 7.65
CA VAL A 7 6.19 -8.19 8.25
C VAL A 7 6.12 -6.75 8.78
N LEU A 8 5.41 -5.85 8.09
CA LEU A 8 5.24 -4.47 8.55
C LEU A 8 4.31 -4.38 9.76
N ILE A 9 3.25 -5.19 9.79
CA ILE A 9 2.35 -5.32 10.95
C ILE A 9 3.13 -5.81 12.16
N GLU A 10 3.88 -6.92 12.05
CA GLU A 10 4.68 -7.46 13.16
C GLU A 10 5.67 -6.43 13.72
N ARG A 11 6.34 -5.69 12.83
CA ARG A 11 7.26 -4.61 13.24
C ARG A 11 6.53 -3.49 13.96
N LEU A 12 5.33 -3.10 13.53
CA LEU A 12 4.53 -2.07 14.20
C LEU A 12 4.01 -2.51 15.57
N LEU A 13 3.62 -3.78 15.70
CA LEU A 13 3.19 -4.36 16.97
C LEU A 13 4.31 -4.36 18.02
N ALA A 14 5.57 -4.51 17.61
CA ALA A 14 6.72 -4.56 18.51
C ALA A 14 7.46 -3.21 18.73
N CYS A 15 7.21 -2.19 17.90
CA CYS A 15 8.03 -0.97 17.89
C CYS A 15 7.59 0.09 18.91
N ASP A 16 8.51 0.95 19.34
CA ASP A 16 8.17 2.13 20.15
C ASP A 16 7.60 3.28 19.28
N PRO A 17 6.93 4.30 19.88
CA PRO A 17 6.34 5.40 19.12
C PRO A 17 7.32 6.14 18.19
N LYS A 18 8.60 6.26 18.54
CA LYS A 18 9.57 6.97 17.71
C LYS A 18 9.96 6.17 16.47
N THR A 19 9.95 4.84 16.57
CA THR A 19 10.25 3.94 15.46
C THR A 19 9.01 3.58 14.63
N ALA A 20 7.80 3.74 15.16
CA ALA A 20 6.55 3.48 14.48
C ALA A 20 6.43 4.18 13.12
N LYS A 21 6.83 5.45 13.04
CA LYS A 21 6.81 6.24 11.78
C LYS A 21 7.49 5.50 10.61
N LYS A 22 8.59 4.80 10.86
CA LYS A 22 9.38 4.09 9.83
C LYS A 22 8.58 2.98 9.13
N TYR A 23 7.61 2.39 9.83
CA TYR A 23 6.85 1.24 9.35
C TYR A 23 5.41 1.60 8.95
N LEU A 24 4.86 2.66 9.57
CA LEU A 24 3.50 3.14 9.34
C LEU A 24 3.27 3.62 7.91
N GLU A 25 4.14 4.50 7.39
CA GLU A 25 4.02 5.05 6.04
C GLU A 25 4.10 3.95 4.95
N PRO A 26 5.09 3.03 4.97
CA PRO A 26 5.12 1.90 4.04
C PRO A 26 3.92 0.96 4.16
N LEU A 27 3.40 0.76 5.38
CA LEU A 27 2.24 -0.10 5.58
C LEU A 27 0.99 0.51 4.93
N LEU A 28 0.69 1.78 5.22
CA LEU A 28 -0.49 2.45 4.68
C LEU A 28 -0.51 2.42 3.15
N LEU A 29 0.64 2.66 2.50
CA LEU A 29 0.77 2.57 1.04
C LEU A 29 0.44 1.17 0.52
N LYS A 30 0.87 0.11 1.21
CA LYS A 30 0.57 -1.26 0.81
C LYS A 30 -0.89 -1.64 1.05
N LEU A 31 -1.53 -1.09 2.06
CA LEU A 31 -2.95 -1.34 2.33
C LEU A 31 -3.86 -0.67 1.31
N GLU A 32 -3.42 0.39 0.64
CA GLU A 32 -4.14 0.97 -0.50
C GLU A 32 -4.15 0.06 -1.74
N GLU A 33 -3.23 -0.90 -1.81
CA GLU A 33 -3.20 -1.94 -2.85
C GLU A 33 -4.16 -3.10 -2.51
N LEU A 34 -4.92 -3.02 -1.42
CA LEU A 34 -5.86 -4.05 -1.00
C LEU A 34 -7.32 -3.60 -1.19
N GLU A 35 -8.16 -4.58 -1.51
CA GLU A 35 -9.61 -4.47 -1.59
C GLU A 35 -10.26 -5.46 -0.62
N GLY A 36 -11.35 -5.04 0.01
CA GLY A 36 -12.11 -5.83 0.96
C GLY A 36 -13.54 -5.32 1.06
N ASP A 37 -14.30 -5.93 1.96
CA ASP A 37 -15.68 -5.54 2.25
C ASP A 37 -15.76 -4.16 2.93
N GLN A 38 -17.00 -3.73 3.24
CA GLN A 38 -17.24 -2.45 3.90
C GLN A 38 -16.49 -2.34 5.25
N TYR A 39 -16.44 -3.44 6.02
CA TYR A 39 -15.74 -3.48 7.30
C TYR A 39 -14.24 -3.24 7.12
N PHE A 40 -13.60 -3.87 6.12
CA PHE A 40 -12.21 -3.60 5.77
C PHE A 40 -11.97 -2.13 5.42
N GLN A 41 -12.87 -1.51 4.64
CA GLN A 41 -12.73 -0.10 4.26
C GLN A 41 -12.87 0.83 5.48
N GLU A 42 -13.80 0.57 6.38
CA GLU A 42 -13.96 1.33 7.63
C GLU A 42 -12.72 1.19 8.53
N LEU A 43 -12.19 -0.03 8.66
CA LEU A 43 -10.96 -0.30 9.40
C LEU A 43 -9.76 0.45 8.78
N LEU A 44 -9.62 0.43 7.45
CA LEU A 44 -8.54 1.12 6.75
C LEU A 44 -8.62 2.65 6.93
N LEU A 45 -9.83 3.22 6.88
CA LEU A 45 -10.04 4.64 7.11
C LEU A 45 -9.73 5.04 8.55
N SER A 46 -10.14 4.23 9.52
CA SER A 46 -9.81 4.44 10.93
C SER A 46 -8.29 4.38 11.15
N LEU A 47 -7.63 3.37 10.56
CA LEU A 47 -6.18 3.19 10.65
C LEU A 47 -5.43 4.38 10.06
N LYS A 48 -5.84 4.88 8.90
CA LYS A 48 -5.26 6.08 8.29
C LYS A 48 -5.42 7.31 9.17
N ARG A 49 -6.58 7.46 9.83
CA ARG A 49 -6.85 8.59 10.73
C ARG A 49 -5.94 8.54 11.96
N ARG A 50 -5.88 7.39 12.64
CA ARG A 50 -5.05 7.21 13.83
C ARG A 50 -3.57 7.31 13.52
N ALA A 51 -3.16 6.74 12.38
CA ALA A 51 -1.80 6.87 11.89
C ALA A 51 -1.42 8.34 11.65
N ARG A 52 -2.34 9.15 11.11
CA ARG A 52 -2.10 10.59 10.94
C ARG A 52 -1.94 11.29 12.28
N ASN A 53 -2.84 11.05 13.22
CA ASN A 53 -2.76 11.66 14.56
C ASN A 53 -1.43 11.30 15.25
N LEU A 54 -1.04 10.03 15.23
CA LEU A 54 0.25 9.56 15.74
C LEU A 54 1.42 10.34 15.14
N LEU A 55 1.44 10.51 13.81
CA LEU A 55 2.50 11.23 13.12
C LEU A 55 2.52 12.73 13.45
N GLU A 56 1.34 13.33 13.63
CA GLU A 56 1.19 14.73 14.05
C GLU A 56 1.67 14.92 15.49
N ASP A 57 1.27 14.06 16.42
CA ASP A 57 1.69 14.13 17.82
C ASP A 57 3.20 13.94 17.97
N LEU A 58 3.77 12.97 17.26
CA LEU A 58 5.22 12.78 17.20
C LEU A 58 5.93 14.01 16.61
N ARG A 59 5.31 14.73 15.66
CA ARG A 59 5.84 15.97 15.12
C ARG A 59 5.81 17.09 16.16
N HIS A 60 4.68 17.30 16.84
CA HIS A 60 4.53 18.31 17.89
C HIS A 60 5.47 18.07 19.08
N SER A 61 5.72 16.80 19.44
CA SER A 61 6.65 16.44 20.51
C SER A 61 8.09 16.93 20.29
N ARG A 62 8.49 17.22 19.05
CA ARG A 62 9.85 17.67 18.71
C ARG A 62 10.10 19.14 19.00
N SER A 63 9.05 19.96 19.00
CA SER A 63 9.15 21.43 19.04
C SER A 63 8.34 22.09 20.15
N SER A 64 7.65 21.30 20.99
CA SER A 64 6.77 21.81 22.04
C SER A 64 7.42 21.77 23.42
N LYS A 65 7.09 22.75 24.27
CA LYS A 65 7.35 22.73 25.72
C LYS A 65 6.56 21.62 26.43
N LEU A 66 5.50 21.10 25.80
CA LEU A 66 4.65 20.00 26.29
C LEU A 66 5.08 18.64 25.71
N ARG A 67 6.38 18.46 25.46
CA ARG A 67 6.92 17.27 24.79
C ARG A 67 6.44 15.96 25.40
N GLU A 68 6.39 15.86 26.72
CA GLU A 68 5.97 14.62 27.40
C GLU A 68 4.50 14.31 27.18
N ASP A 69 3.62 15.31 27.18
CA ASP A 69 2.19 15.12 26.94
C ASP A 69 1.95 14.66 25.50
N TRP A 70 2.64 15.26 24.52
CA TRP A 70 2.59 14.79 23.13
C TRP A 70 3.11 13.37 22.96
N LEU A 71 4.14 12.96 23.71
CA LEU A 71 4.61 11.58 23.69
C LEU A 71 3.61 10.60 24.32
N ARG A 72 2.85 11.03 25.34
CA ARG A 72 1.77 10.22 25.92
C ARG A 72 0.61 10.05 24.93
N LEU A 73 0.23 11.12 24.23
CA LEU A 73 -0.79 11.04 23.17
C LEU A 73 -0.34 10.14 22.02
N ALA A 74 0.90 10.30 21.54
CA ALA A 74 1.48 9.42 20.54
C ALA A 74 1.54 7.95 21.00
N ALA A 75 1.82 7.68 22.28
CA ALA A 75 1.78 6.32 22.80
C ALA A 75 0.35 5.75 22.81
N TYR A 76 -0.65 6.55 23.18
CA TYR A 76 -2.05 6.17 23.13
C TYR A 76 -2.50 5.87 21.69
N ASP A 77 -2.19 6.75 20.74
CA ASP A 77 -2.53 6.54 19.33
C ASP A 77 -1.82 5.32 18.74
N LEU A 78 -0.59 5.02 19.16
CA LEU A 78 0.10 3.80 18.75
C LEU A 78 -0.62 2.54 19.25
N GLU A 79 -1.08 2.52 20.50
CA GLU A 79 -1.86 1.38 21.03
C GLU A 79 -3.16 1.16 20.24
N GLU A 80 -3.84 2.26 19.88
CA GLU A 80 -5.05 2.17 19.07
C GLU A 80 -4.75 1.69 17.63
N VAL A 81 -3.66 2.16 17.02
CA VAL A 81 -3.17 1.62 15.75
C VAL A 81 -2.91 0.12 15.87
N ARG A 82 -2.22 -0.33 16.93
CA ARG A 82 -1.91 -1.76 17.13
C ARG A 82 -3.17 -2.62 17.21
N ARG A 83 -4.22 -2.15 17.90
CA ARG A 83 -5.52 -2.84 17.96
C ARG A 83 -6.13 -3.02 16.56
N GLU A 84 -6.12 -1.96 15.74
CA GLU A 84 -6.64 -2.04 14.38
C GLU A 84 -5.78 -2.93 13.47
N LEU A 85 -4.47 -2.96 13.68
CA LEU A 85 -3.57 -3.86 12.97
C LEU A 85 -3.82 -5.33 13.30
N LEU A 86 -4.21 -5.66 14.53
CA LEU A 86 -4.61 -7.03 14.90
C LEU A 86 -5.88 -7.46 14.15
N HIS A 87 -6.89 -6.61 14.09
CA HIS A 87 -8.09 -6.87 13.30
C HIS A 87 -7.77 -7.04 11.80
N LEU A 88 -6.89 -6.19 11.28
CA LEU A 88 -6.44 -6.29 9.90
C LEU A 88 -5.70 -7.61 9.64
N GLN A 89 -4.89 -8.07 10.60
CA GLN A 89 -4.17 -9.35 10.50
C GLN A 89 -5.15 -10.53 10.47
N GLU A 90 -6.23 -10.48 11.26
CA GLU A 90 -7.31 -11.48 11.22
C GLU A 90 -8.00 -11.49 9.85
N LEU A 91 -8.37 -10.34 9.31
CA LEU A 91 -8.99 -10.23 7.99
C LEU A 91 -8.09 -10.79 6.88
N LEU A 92 -6.78 -10.50 6.96
CA LEU A 92 -5.78 -11.04 6.03
C LEU A 92 -5.67 -12.57 6.14
N ARG A 93 -5.66 -13.11 7.37
CA ARG A 93 -5.59 -14.55 7.63
C ARG A 93 -6.84 -15.29 7.14
N GLU A 94 -8.00 -14.66 7.28
CA GLU A 94 -9.29 -15.20 6.84
C GLU A 94 -9.50 -15.09 5.31
N GLY A 95 -8.58 -14.45 4.59
CA GLY A 95 -8.70 -14.26 3.14
C GLY A 95 -9.86 -13.33 2.75
N LYS A 96 -10.36 -12.52 3.69
CA LYS A 96 -11.42 -11.53 3.47
C LYS A 96 -10.93 -10.29 2.71
N VAL A 97 -9.63 -10.16 2.56
CA VAL A 97 -8.97 -9.07 1.84
C VAL A 97 -8.25 -9.65 0.64
N LYS A 98 -8.43 -9.02 -0.52
CA LYS A 98 -7.78 -9.38 -1.78
C LYS A 98 -6.84 -8.27 -2.20
N THR A 99 -5.81 -8.61 -2.95
CA THR A 99 -5.02 -7.58 -3.62
C THR A 99 -5.89 -6.93 -4.69
N ARG A 100 -5.98 -5.61 -4.68
CA ARG A 100 -6.59 -4.82 -5.74
C ARG A 100 -5.89 -5.16 -7.04
N GLU A 101 -6.65 -5.54 -8.06
CA GLU A 101 -6.05 -5.70 -9.38
C GLU A 101 -5.51 -4.33 -9.84
N PRO A 102 -4.25 -4.22 -10.30
CA PRO A 102 -3.69 -2.95 -10.72
C PRO A 102 -4.47 -2.37 -11.90
N GLU A 103 -4.60 -1.05 -11.91
CA GLU A 103 -5.25 -0.32 -13.01
C GLU A 103 -4.48 -0.55 -14.33
N PRO A 104 -5.18 -0.68 -15.48
CA PRO A 104 -4.54 -0.88 -16.78
C PRO A 104 -3.44 0.15 -17.11
N GLU A 105 -3.62 1.41 -16.68
CA GLU A 105 -2.64 2.49 -16.83
C GLU A 105 -1.31 2.19 -16.11
N ARG A 106 -1.39 1.65 -14.89
CA ARG A 106 -0.21 1.25 -14.11
C ARG A 106 0.52 0.11 -14.82
N LEU A 107 -0.22 -0.89 -15.31
CA LEU A 107 0.35 -2.04 -16.02
C LEU A 107 1.04 -1.62 -17.33
N LEU A 108 0.42 -0.73 -18.10
CA LEU A 108 1.01 -0.20 -19.34
C LEU A 108 2.29 0.59 -19.05
N ARG A 109 2.30 1.38 -17.97
CA ARG A 109 3.49 2.12 -17.54
C ARG A 109 4.62 1.17 -17.15
N GLU A 110 4.31 0.11 -16.40
CA GLU A 110 5.29 -0.92 -16.03
C GLU A 110 5.87 -1.59 -17.29
N ILE A 111 5.01 -2.02 -18.23
CA ILE A 111 5.46 -2.63 -19.49
C ILE A 111 6.37 -1.67 -20.28
N TYR A 112 6.04 -0.38 -20.36
CA TYR A 112 6.88 0.62 -21.02
C TYR A 112 8.25 0.77 -20.33
N GLN A 113 8.26 0.92 -19.00
CA GLN A 113 9.50 1.08 -18.21
C GLN A 113 10.42 -0.15 -18.31
N GLU A 114 9.83 -1.33 -18.49
CA GLU A 114 10.57 -2.58 -18.70
C GLU A 114 11.01 -2.78 -20.17
N GLY A 115 10.75 -1.81 -21.05
CA GLY A 115 11.11 -1.88 -22.47
C GLY A 115 10.23 -2.82 -23.29
N GLY A 116 9.10 -3.28 -22.74
CA GLY A 116 8.12 -4.11 -23.43
C GLY A 116 7.29 -3.36 -24.47
N MET A 117 7.40 -2.02 -24.54
CA MET A 117 6.77 -1.17 -25.54
C MET A 117 7.71 -0.07 -26.01
N SER A 118 7.62 0.30 -27.28
CA SER A 118 8.31 1.48 -27.81
C SER A 118 7.64 2.78 -27.32
N GLU A 119 8.39 3.89 -27.31
CA GLU A 119 7.86 5.21 -26.94
C GLU A 119 6.69 5.65 -27.84
N ALA A 120 6.78 5.36 -29.15
CA ALA A 120 5.68 5.63 -30.09
C ALA A 120 4.41 4.83 -29.76
N THR A 121 4.56 3.56 -29.38
CA THR A 121 3.45 2.70 -28.95
C THR A 121 2.85 3.18 -27.63
N TRP A 122 3.68 3.59 -26.68
CA TRP A 122 3.25 4.16 -25.41
C TRP A 122 2.38 5.40 -25.62
N LEU A 123 2.87 6.38 -26.38
CA LEU A 123 2.15 7.63 -26.67
C LEU A 123 0.83 7.38 -27.40
N MET A 124 0.81 6.43 -28.35
CA MET A 124 -0.41 6.05 -29.06
C MET A 124 -1.45 5.46 -28.10
N VAL A 125 -1.03 4.56 -27.21
CA VAL A 125 -1.92 3.88 -26.27
C VAL A 125 -2.43 4.88 -25.23
N THR A 126 -1.58 5.68 -24.58
CA THR A 126 -2.00 6.62 -23.51
C THR A 126 -2.92 7.73 -23.99
N ASN A 127 -2.81 8.13 -25.25
CA ASN A 127 -3.66 9.16 -25.83
C ASN A 127 -4.96 8.59 -26.43
N HIS A 128 -5.14 7.27 -26.42
CA HIS A 128 -6.31 6.64 -27.00
C HIS A 128 -7.51 6.75 -26.03
N PRO A 129 -8.66 7.32 -26.46
CA PRO A 129 -9.82 7.54 -25.60
C PRO A 129 -10.48 6.26 -25.10
N SER A 130 -10.07 5.09 -25.62
CA SER A 130 -10.57 3.78 -25.21
C SER A 130 -9.75 3.11 -24.12
N LEU A 131 -8.74 3.78 -23.56
CA LEU A 131 -7.91 3.18 -22.52
C LEU A 131 -8.72 2.84 -21.26
N SER A 132 -9.79 3.61 -20.99
CA SER A 132 -10.81 3.29 -20.00
C SER A 132 -11.60 2.01 -20.31
N LYS A 133 -11.70 1.59 -21.59
CA LYS A 133 -12.33 0.32 -21.99
C LYS A 133 -11.43 -0.90 -21.78
N CYS A 134 -10.11 -0.70 -21.63
CA CYS A 134 -9.17 -1.76 -21.22
C CYS A 134 -9.39 -2.25 -19.78
N GLN A 135 -10.32 -1.64 -19.04
CA GLN A 135 -10.76 -2.11 -17.73
C GLN A 135 -11.54 -3.43 -17.78
N SER A 136 -12.00 -3.89 -18.95
CA SER A 136 -12.80 -5.10 -19.07
C SER A 136 -12.00 -6.35 -19.51
N GLY A 137 -12.12 -7.41 -18.72
CA GLY A 137 -11.84 -8.80 -19.09
C GLY A 137 -10.44 -9.10 -19.63
N GLU A 138 -10.40 -9.61 -20.86
CA GLU A 138 -9.25 -10.31 -21.47
C GLU A 138 -8.05 -9.40 -21.75
N ALA A 139 -8.28 -8.13 -22.09
CA ALA A 139 -7.22 -7.15 -22.28
C ALA A 139 -6.44 -6.92 -20.97
N ARG A 140 -7.15 -6.81 -19.84
CA ARG A 140 -6.52 -6.65 -18.52
C ARG A 140 -5.73 -7.88 -18.10
N LYS A 141 -6.27 -9.09 -18.33
CA LYS A 141 -5.56 -10.35 -18.08
C LYS A 141 -4.26 -10.45 -18.89
N THR A 142 -4.30 -9.97 -20.13
CA THR A 142 -3.14 -9.96 -21.02
C THR A 142 -2.08 -8.97 -20.54
N LEU A 143 -2.47 -7.76 -20.12
CA LEU A 143 -1.55 -6.77 -19.55
C LEU A 143 -0.91 -7.27 -18.25
N LEU A 144 -1.67 -7.92 -17.37
CA LEU A 144 -1.17 -8.55 -16.15
C LEU A 144 -0.10 -9.60 -16.48
N ARG A 145 -0.40 -10.49 -17.43
CA ARG A 145 0.52 -11.55 -17.84
C ARG A 145 1.81 -10.99 -18.44
N LEU A 146 1.70 -9.96 -19.29
CA LEU A 146 2.86 -9.32 -19.91
C LEU A 146 3.74 -8.60 -18.88
N SER A 147 3.15 -7.83 -17.96
CA SER A 147 3.92 -7.19 -16.88
C SER A 147 4.67 -8.22 -16.04
N SER A 148 4.01 -9.33 -15.65
CA SER A 148 4.64 -10.40 -14.88
C SER A 148 5.84 -11.03 -15.61
N LEU A 149 5.68 -11.37 -16.89
CA LEU A 149 6.75 -11.98 -17.69
C LEU A 149 7.96 -11.04 -17.85
N LEU A 150 7.73 -9.75 -18.06
CA LEU A 150 8.81 -8.77 -18.19
C LEU A 150 9.59 -8.62 -16.88
N GLN A 151 8.89 -8.61 -15.74
CA GLN A 151 9.53 -8.58 -14.42
C GLN A 151 10.37 -9.85 -14.16
N GLU A 152 9.88 -11.03 -14.56
CA GLU A 152 10.61 -12.28 -14.44
C GLU A 152 11.89 -12.26 -15.29
N LEU A 153 11.80 -11.84 -16.55
CA LEU A 153 12.96 -11.70 -17.44
C LEU A 153 13.99 -10.73 -16.88
N ARG A 154 13.56 -9.61 -16.28
CA ARG A 154 14.48 -8.68 -15.61
C ARG A 154 15.18 -9.33 -14.41
N ARG A 155 14.48 -10.12 -13.61
CA ARG A 155 15.09 -10.83 -12.47
C ARG A 155 16.13 -11.83 -12.93
N ILE A 156 15.88 -12.55 -14.02
CA ILE A 156 16.85 -13.48 -14.63
C ILE A 156 18.06 -12.72 -15.18
N ARG A 157 17.85 -11.56 -15.80
CA ARG A 157 18.95 -10.76 -16.36
C ARG A 157 19.83 -10.10 -15.29
N ASN A 158 19.24 -9.76 -14.14
CA ASN A 158 19.91 -9.00 -13.08
C ASN A 158 20.36 -9.88 -11.89
N GLY A 159 20.08 -11.18 -11.91
CA GLY A 159 20.51 -12.16 -10.91
C GLY A 159 21.61 -13.05 -11.47
#